data_AF-A0A527VQ26-F1
#
_entry.id   AF-A0A527VQ26-F1
#
_cell.length_a   1.000
_cell.length_b   1.000
_cell.length_c   1.000
_cell.angle_alpha   90.00
_cell.angle_beta   90.00
_cell.angle_gamma   90.00
#
_symmetry.space_group_name_H-M   'P 1'
#
loop_
_entity.id
_entity.type
_entity.pdbx_description
1 polymer ?
#
loop_
_entity_poly.entity_id
_entity_poly.type
_entity_poly.pdbx_seq_one_letter_code
_entity_poly.pdbx_strand_id
1 'polypeptide(L)' 'QIEAVRVASSRRGEGLGQLLLEWAIDKCRERGCRVVQLTTNKSRTDAHRFYERLGFKASHIGYKLEL' A
#
# COMPACT_ATOMS: atom_id res chain seq x y z
N GLN A 1 -6.72 -3.39 6.78
CA GLN A 1 -5.34 -3.84 6.52
C GLN A 1 -5.25 -4.21 5.05
N ILE A 2 -4.24 -3.74 4.34
CA ILE A 2 -3.95 -4.12 2.95
C ILE A 2 -2.59 -4.83 2.93
N GLU A 3 -2.54 -5.97 2.27
CA GLU A 3 -1.34 -6.80 2.19
C GLU A 3 -1.12 -7.30 0.77
N ALA A 4 0.08 -7.81 0.51
CA ALA A 4 0.42 -8.49 -0.74
C ALA A 4 0.07 -7.72 -2.03
N VAL A 5 0.13 -6.39 -2.02
CA VAL A 5 -0.11 -5.57 -3.22
C VAL A 5 0.94 -5.90 -4.29
N ARG A 6 0.46 -6.34 -5.46
CA ARG A 6 1.29 -6.75 -6.60
C ARG A 6 0.63 -6.35 -7.91
N VAL A 7 1.47 -5.94 -8.85
CA VAL A 7 1.13 -5.76 -10.27
C VAL A 7 2.07 -6.64 -11.07
N ALA A 8 1.52 -7.39 -12.03
CA ALA A 8 2.29 -8.21 -12.95
C ALA A 8 3.40 -7.37 -13.61
N SER A 9 4.60 -7.93 -13.76
CA SER A 9 5.78 -7.20 -14.25
C SER A 9 5.54 -6.50 -15.58
N SER A 10 4.87 -7.17 -16.51
CA SER A 10 4.51 -6.67 -17.85
C SER A 10 3.47 -5.54 -17.84
N ARG A 11 2.82 -5.27 -16.69
CA ARG A 11 1.74 -4.29 -16.56
C ARG A 11 2.06 -3.15 -15.58
N ARG A 12 3.32 -3.05 -15.13
CA ARG A 12 3.77 -1.98 -14.24
C ARG A 12 3.90 -0.67 -15.03
N GLY A 13 3.71 0.46 -14.34
CA GLY A 13 3.75 1.78 -14.97
C GLY A 13 2.44 2.20 -15.64
N GLU A 14 1.47 1.30 -15.80
CA GLU A 14 0.14 1.59 -16.36
C GLU A 14 -0.86 2.18 -15.35
N GLY A 15 -0.42 2.54 -14.14
CA GLY A 15 -1.31 3.07 -13.09
C GLY A 15 -2.19 2.04 -12.38
N LEU A 16 -2.16 0.75 -12.76
CA LEU A 16 -3.01 -0.29 -12.17
C LEU A 16 -2.90 -0.42 -10.65
N GLY A 17 -1.70 -0.23 -10.08
CA GLY A 17 -1.50 -0.29 -8.63
C GLY A 17 -2.22 0.85 -7.90
N GLN A 18 -2.24 2.04 -8.50
CA GLN A 18 -2.97 3.20 -7.96
C GLN A 18 -4.46 2.94 -8.00
N LEU A 19 -4.99 2.52 -9.16
CA LEU A 19 -6.41 2.20 -9.33
C LEU A 19 -6.88 1.14 -8.32
N LEU A 20 -6.07 0.09 -8.12
CA LEU A 20 -6.35 -0.96 -7.13
C LEU A 20 -6.46 -0.40 -5.71
N LEU A 21 -5.54 0.48 -5.31
CA LEU A 21 -5.53 1.02 -3.96
C LEU A 21 -6.61 2.07 -3.72
N GLU A 22 -6.87 2.95 -4.70
CA GLU A 22 -7.96 3.92 -4.62
C GLU A 22 -9.29 3.20 -4.43
N TRP A 23 -9.55 2.18 -5.26
CA TRP A 23 -10.74 1.34 -5.10
C TRP A 23 -10.82 0.69 -3.72
N ALA A 24 -9.71 0.12 -3.22
CA ALA A 24 -9.69 -0.52 -1.90
C ALA A 24 -9.95 0.48 -0.76
N ILE A 25 -9.38 1.69 -0.85
CA ILE A 25 -9.60 2.78 0.11
C ILE A 25 -11.06 3.21 0.10
N ASP A 26 -11.66 3.36 -1.07
CA ASP A 26 -13.08 3.73 -1.19
C ASP A 26 -14.00 2.66 -0.59
N LYS A 27 -13.69 1.37 -0.80
CA LYS A 27 -14.41 0.29 -0.12
C LYS A 27 -14.24 0.30 1.39
N CYS A 28 -13.07 0.69 1.91
CA CYS A 28 -12.90 0.91 3.33
C CYS A 28 -13.75 2.09 3.84
N ARG A 29 -13.81 3.21 3.09
CA ARG A 29 -14.63 4.38 3.43
C ARG A 29 -16.11 4.05 3.46
N GLU A 30 -16.63 3.37 2.42
CA GLU A 30 -18.02 2.91 2.33
C GLU A 30 -18.43 2.04 3.55
N ARG A 31 -17.48 1.27 4.09
CA ARG A 31 -17.69 0.40 5.26
C ARG A 31 -17.46 1.11 6.60
N GLY A 32 -17.22 2.41 6.61
CA GLY A 32 -16.96 3.18 7.83
C GLY A 32 -15.62 2.86 8.50
N CYS A 33 -14.66 2.27 7.77
CA CYS A 33 -13.32 2.05 8.30
C CYS A 33 -12.62 3.37 8.58
N ARG A 34 -12.02 3.50 9.77
CA ARG A 34 -11.29 4.72 10.17
C ARG A 34 -9.83 4.75 9.71
N VAL A 35 -9.24 3.58 9.46
CA VAL A 35 -7.83 3.43 9.12
C VAL A 35 -7.65 2.38 8.03
N VAL A 36 -6.81 2.70 7.05
CA VAL A 36 -6.18 1.76 6.13
C VAL A 36 -4.69 1.75 6.43
N GLN A 37 -4.13 0.57 6.63
CA GLN A 37 -2.72 0.38 6.95
C GLN A 37 -2.13 -0.76 6.12
N LEU A 38 -0.82 -0.69 5.90
CA LEU A 38 0.00 -1.66 5.19
C LEU A 38 1.40 -1.67 5.78
N THR A 39 2.12 -2.77 5.61
CA THR A 39 3.56 -2.84 5.89
C THR A 39 4.31 -3.09 4.59
N THR A 40 5.45 -2.43 4.42
CA THR A 40 6.33 -2.63 3.27
C THR A 40 7.77 -2.74 3.74
N ASN A 41 8.60 -3.50 3.01
CA ASN A 41 10.00 -3.62 3.36
C ASN A 41 10.70 -2.26 3.22
N LYS A 42 11.51 -1.89 4.21
CA LYS A 42 12.30 -0.66 4.24
C LYS A 42 13.14 -0.45 2.98
N SER A 43 13.65 -1.51 2.36
CA SER A 43 14.47 -1.41 1.14
C SER A 43 13.70 -0.99 -0.12
N ARG A 44 12.37 -1.03 -0.13
CA ARG A 44 11.54 -0.76 -1.32
C ARG A 44 11.22 0.72 -1.48
N THR A 45 12.24 1.54 -1.75
CA THR A 45 12.11 3.02 -1.88
C THR A 45 11.01 3.47 -2.85
N ASP A 46 10.85 2.80 -3.99
CA ASP A 46 9.75 3.07 -4.94
C ASP A 46 8.37 2.82 -4.34
N ALA A 47 8.23 1.78 -3.52
CA ALA A 47 6.95 1.46 -2.87
C ALA A 47 6.61 2.53 -1.83
N HIS A 48 7.60 3.02 -1.07
CA HIS A 48 7.39 4.13 -0.12
C HIS A 48 6.89 5.39 -0.85
N ARG A 49 7.59 5.83 -1.90
CA ARG A 49 7.15 6.96 -2.73
C ARG A 49 5.76 6.76 -3.32
N PHE A 50 5.44 5.53 -3.72
CA PHE A 50 4.12 5.20 -4.24
C PHE A 50 3.02 5.36 -3.18
N TYR A 51 3.21 4.81 -1.97
CA TYR A 51 2.22 4.93 -0.90
C TYR A 51 2.11 6.37 -0.35
N GLU A 52 3.22 7.10 -0.23
CA GLU A 52 3.22 8.50 0.19
C GLU A 52 2.40 9.38 -0.76
N ARG A 53 2.54 9.17 -2.08
CA ARG A 53 1.72 9.86 -3.09
C ARG A 53 0.21 9.58 -2.97
N LEU A 54 -0.15 8.43 -2.40
CA LEU A 54 -1.55 8.05 -2.13
C LEU A 54 -2.03 8.54 -0.75
N GLY A 55 -1.22 9.33 -0.04
CA GLY A 55 -1.58 9.93 1.25
C GLY A 55 -1.33 9.03 2.47
N PHE A 56 -0.68 7.87 2.29
CA PHE A 56 -0.21 7.09 3.44
C PHE A 56 0.91 7.85 4.16
N LYS A 57 0.92 7.77 5.48
CA LYS A 57 1.97 8.34 6.33
C LYS A 57 2.75 7.20 6.98
N ALA A 58 4.08 7.23 6.87
CA ALA A 58 4.96 6.27 7.52
C ALA A 58 5.09 6.57 9.04
N SER A 59 4.01 6.36 9.79
CA SER A 59 3.92 6.69 11.22
C SER A 59 4.23 5.52 12.16
N HIS A 60 4.29 4.29 11.66
CA HIS A 60 4.47 3.09 12.48
C HIS A 60 5.70 2.30 12.04
N ILE A 61 6.43 1.73 13.01
CA ILE A 61 7.60 0.88 12.77
C ILE A 61 7.17 -0.59 12.75
N GLY A 62 7.52 -1.31 11.68
CA GLY A 62 7.32 -2.76 11.60
C GLY A 62 8.50 -3.54 12.16
N TYR A 63 8.22 -4.61 12.90
CA TYR A 63 9.22 -5.55 13.42
C TYR A 63 9.20 -6.86 12.65
N LYS A 64 10.36 -7.50 12.51
CA LYS A 64 10.51 -8.85 11.94
C LYS A 64 11.55 -9.62 12.75
N LEU A 65 11.32 -10.90 12.97
CA LEU A 65 12.27 -11.85 13.54
C LEU A 65 12.47 -12.96 12.51
N GLU A 66 13.71 -13.15 12.07
CA GLU A 66 14.11 -14.31 11.28
C GLU A 66 14.42 -15.46 12.26
N LEU A 67 13.95 -16.67 11.95
CA LEU A 67 14.17 -17.88 12.74
C LEU A 67 15.05 -18.86 11.97
#